data_AF-A0AA96JRW0-F1
#
_entry.id   AF-A0AA96JRW0-F1
#
_cell.length_a   1.000
_cell.length_b   1.000
_cell.length_c   1.000
_cell.angle_alpha   90.00
_cell.angle_beta   90.00
_cell.angle_gamma   90.00
#
_symmetry.space_group_name_H-M   'P 1'
#
loop_
_entity.id
_entity.type
_entity.pdbx_description
1 polymer ?
#
loop_
_entity_poly.entity_id
_entity_poly.type
_entity_poly.pdbx_seq_one_letter_code
_entity_poly.pdbx_strand_id
1 'polypeptide(L)'
;MQLRALFIVTAMLETGTGLALVLSPSVPAAILFGASLDTAGGLLTARLAGAALISLGIACWFARNDRQSRAATGLVTAMVLYNVGAVGVFLYAGMGLGLTGVGLWPAALLHTGLAIWCLGCLRSHM
;
A
#
# COMPACT_ATOMS: atom_id res chain seq x y z
N MET A 1 1.00 21.07 -5.75
CA MET A 1 -0.07 20.68 -4.80
C MET A 1 -0.34 19.18 -4.78
N GLN A 2 -0.26 18.49 -5.93
CA GLN A 2 -0.58 17.06 -6.05
C GLN A 2 0.31 16.14 -5.19
N LEU A 3 1.64 16.30 -5.20
CA LEU A 3 2.54 15.47 -4.38
C LEU A 3 2.26 15.55 -2.88
N ARG A 4 1.84 16.72 -2.37
CA ARG A 4 1.47 16.86 -0.96
C ARG A 4 0.31 15.95 -0.62
N ALA A 5 -0.74 16.02 -1.44
CA ALA A 5 -1.95 15.26 -1.22
C ALA A 5 -1.67 13.77 -1.37
N LEU A 6 -0.92 13.36 -2.41
CA LEU A 6 -0.47 11.99 -2.59
C LEU A 6 0.25 11.46 -1.35
N PHE A 7 1.27 12.18 -0.85
CA PHE A 7 2.01 11.76 0.33
C PHE A 7 1.16 11.71 1.60
N ILE A 8 0.24 12.66 1.81
CA ILE A 8 -0.65 12.62 2.98
C ILE A 8 -1.63 11.44 2.89
N VAL A 9 -2.24 11.23 1.72
CA VAL A 9 -3.19 10.14 1.49
C VAL A 9 -2.49 8.79 1.68
N THR A 10 -1.34 8.57 1.05
CA THR A 10 -0.56 7.34 1.23
C THR A 10 -0.11 7.19 2.68
N ALA A 11 0.37 8.26 3.34
CA ALA A 11 0.78 8.17 4.74
C ALA A 11 -0.36 7.67 5.64
N MET A 12 -1.57 8.20 5.47
CA MET A 12 -2.73 7.78 6.26
C MET A 12 -3.15 6.35 5.96
N LEU A 13 -3.28 5.98 4.68
CA LEU A 13 -3.73 4.65 4.26
C LEU A 13 -2.74 3.56 4.68
N GLU A 14 -1.45 3.76 4.40
CA GLU A 14 -0.41 2.76 4.67
C GLU A 14 -0.15 2.62 6.17
N THR A 15 -0.15 3.72 6.92
CA THR A 15 0.03 3.65 8.38
C THR A 15 -1.18 2.98 9.04
N GLY A 16 -2.40 3.31 8.63
CA GLY A 16 -3.62 2.69 9.16
C GLY A 16 -3.67 1.18 8.87
N THR A 17 -3.44 0.81 7.61
CA THR A 17 -3.39 -0.60 7.19
C THR A 17 -2.26 -1.35 7.86
N GLY A 18 -1.08 -0.74 7.93
CA GLY A 18 0.10 -1.32 8.57
C GLY A 18 -0.09 -1.55 10.06
N LEU A 19 -0.72 -0.60 10.77
CA LEU A 19 -1.05 -0.76 12.19
C LEU A 19 -2.06 -1.88 12.41
N ALA A 20 -3.09 -1.96 11.56
CA ALA A 20 -4.05 -3.07 11.61
C ALA A 20 -3.37 -4.43 11.40
N LEU A 21 -2.46 -4.53 10.42
CA LEU A 21 -1.69 -5.76 10.15
C LEU A 21 -0.73 -6.13 11.29
N VAL A 22 -0.12 -5.17 11.97
CA VAL A 22 0.77 -5.43 13.11
C VAL A 22 -0.01 -5.94 14.33
N LEU A 23 -1.10 -5.25 14.66
CA LEU A 23 -1.87 -5.50 15.89
C LEU A 23 -2.81 -6.70 15.75
N SER A 24 -3.51 -6.80 14.62
CA SER A 24 -4.52 -7.85 14.38
C SER A 24 -4.47 -8.32 12.92
N PRO A 25 -3.46 -9.12 12.54
CA PRO A 25 -3.22 -9.49 11.15
C PRO A 25 -4.40 -10.21 10.49
N SER A 26 -5.12 -11.02 11.27
CA SER A 26 -6.23 -11.83 10.77
C SER A 26 -7.43 -10.99 10.32
N VAL A 27 -7.62 -9.78 10.85
CA VAL A 27 -8.74 -8.91 10.46
C VAL A 27 -8.57 -8.35 9.04
N PRO A 28 -7.45 -7.67 8.68
CA PRO A 28 -7.19 -7.29 7.30
C PRO A 28 -7.17 -8.49 6.34
N ALA A 29 -6.62 -9.64 6.76
CA ALA A 29 -6.61 -10.83 5.91
C ALA A 29 -8.02 -11.35 5.62
N ALA A 30 -8.90 -11.43 6.62
CA ALA A 30 -10.29 -11.83 6.42
C ALA A 30 -11.03 -10.86 5.50
N ILE A 31 -10.81 -9.54 5.66
CA ILE A 31 -11.43 -8.52 4.81
C ILE A 31 -10.91 -8.63 3.37
N LEU A 32 -9.59 -8.65 3.19
CA LEU A 32 -8.94 -8.62 1.86
C LEU A 32 -9.08 -9.93 1.11
N PHE A 33 -9.00 -11.06 1.80
CA PHE A 33 -8.87 -12.37 1.18
C PHE A 33 -10.02 -13.33 1.49
N GLY A 34 -10.91 -12.98 2.43
CA GLY A 34 -11.99 -13.88 2.85
C GLY A 34 -11.50 -15.08 3.65
N ALA A 35 -10.24 -15.04 4.13
CA ALA A 35 -9.57 -16.12 4.82
C ALA A 35 -8.79 -15.59 6.03
N SER A 36 -8.75 -16.39 7.11
CA SER A 36 -7.95 -16.10 8.30
C SER A 36 -6.48 -16.49 8.10
N LEU A 37 -5.61 -15.82 8.86
CA LEU A 37 -4.20 -16.19 9.00
C LEU A 37 -4.05 -17.13 10.20
N ASP A 38 -4.00 -18.43 9.95
CA ASP A 38 -4.01 -19.45 11.01
C ASP A 38 -2.63 -20.07 11.30
N THR A 39 -1.63 -19.75 10.47
CA THR A 39 -0.27 -20.25 10.64
C THR A 39 0.62 -19.20 11.30
N ALA A 40 1.56 -19.66 12.14
CA ALA A 40 2.56 -18.78 12.76
C ALA A 40 3.39 -18.02 11.73
N GLY A 41 3.76 -18.68 10.63
CA GLY A 41 4.46 -18.06 9.50
C GLY A 41 3.64 -16.95 8.87
N GLY A 42 2.36 -17.20 8.55
CA GLY A 42 1.47 -16.19 7.98
C GLY A 42 1.31 -14.96 8.89
N LEU A 43 1.11 -15.17 10.19
CA LEU A 43 0.99 -14.08 11.16
C LEU A 43 2.27 -13.22 11.22
N LEU A 44 3.45 -13.85 11.25
CA LEU A 44 4.73 -13.13 11.26
C LEU A 44 4.94 -12.35 9.96
N THR A 45 4.68 -12.96 8.80
CA THR A 45 4.78 -12.28 7.50
C THR A 45 3.83 -11.11 7.40
N ALA A 46 2.59 -11.23 7.88
CA ALA A 46 1.61 -10.15 7.87
C ALA A 46 2.02 -8.97 8.76
N ARG A 47 2.58 -9.23 9.95
CA ARG A 47 3.14 -8.18 10.81
C ARG A 47 4.34 -7.49 10.18
N LEU A 48 5.23 -8.26 9.54
CA LEU A 48 6.37 -7.70 8.82
C LEU A 48 5.92 -6.81 7.65
N ALA A 49 4.92 -7.26 6.89
CA ALA A 49 4.29 -6.44 5.86
C ALA A 49 3.70 -5.16 6.47
N GLY A 50 3.00 -5.25 7.60
CA GLY A 50 2.47 -4.10 8.32
C GLY A 50 3.55 -3.10 8.76
N ALA A 51 4.68 -3.58 9.27
CA ALA A 51 5.83 -2.73 9.61
C ALA A 51 6.41 -2.02 8.37
N ALA A 52 6.45 -2.69 7.22
CA ALA A 52 6.86 -2.08 5.96
C ALA A 52 5.89 -0.97 5.52
N LEU A 53 4.58 -1.17 5.64
CA LEU A 53 3.57 -0.14 5.32
C LEU A 53 3.67 1.07 6.25
N ILE A 54 3.86 0.85 7.56
CA ILE A 54 4.10 1.95 8.52
C ILE A 54 5.35 2.73 8.13
N SER A 55 6.44 2.03 7.75
CA SER A 55 7.69 2.67 7.33
C SER A 55 7.49 3.53 6.08
N LEU A 56 6.75 3.03 5.09
CA LEU A 56 6.37 3.79 3.90
C LEU A 56 5.50 4.99 4.26
N GLY A 57 4.55 4.82 5.19
CA GLY A 57 3.68 5.89 5.66
C GLY A 57 4.45 7.01 6.37
N ILE A 58 5.42 6.65 7.20
CA ILE A 58 6.35 7.60 7.85
C ILE A 58 7.18 8.34 6.79
N ALA A 59 7.75 7.63 5.82
CA ALA A 59 8.53 8.24 4.74
C ALA A 59 7.69 9.26 3.96
N CYS A 60 6.44 8.90 3.60
CA CYS A 60 5.49 9.79 2.93
C CYS A 60 5.15 10.99 3.82
N TRP A 61 4.91 10.77 5.12
CA TRP A 61 4.63 11.85 6.05
C TRP A 61 5.76 12.87 6.06
N PHE A 62 7.01 12.45 6.23
CA PHE A 62 8.15 13.38 6.26
C PHE A 62 8.41 14.06 4.90
N ALA A 63 8.24 13.34 3.79
CA ALA A 63 8.39 13.91 2.44
C ALA A 63 7.29 14.93 2.07
N ARG A 64 6.17 14.99 2.82
CA ARG A 64 5.01 15.85 2.49
C ARG A 64 5.34 17.32 2.29
N ASN A 65 6.41 17.83 2.90
CA ASN A 65 6.84 19.24 2.80
C ASN A 65 8.05 19.48 1.89
N ASP A 66 8.80 18.43 1.53
CA ASP A 66 10.02 18.53 0.70
C ASP A 66 9.78 18.02 -0.73
N ARG A 67 8.98 18.75 -1.51
CA ARG A 67 8.38 18.24 -2.76
C ARG A 67 9.27 18.34 -3.99
N GLN A 68 10.35 19.13 -3.93
CA GLN A 68 11.26 19.35 -5.05
C GLN A 68 12.56 18.55 -4.93
N SER A 69 12.73 17.80 -3.84
CA SER A 69 13.92 16.99 -3.61
C SER A 69 13.94 15.74 -4.48
N ARG A 70 15.16 15.32 -4.86
CA ARG A 70 15.40 14.01 -5.50
C ARG A 70 14.89 12.86 -4.63
N ALA A 71 14.90 13.01 -3.31
CA ALA A 71 14.36 12.02 -2.38
C ALA A 71 12.85 11.84 -2.53
N ALA A 72 12.09 12.93 -2.72
CA ALA A 72 10.65 12.84 -2.96
C ALA A 72 10.34 12.16 -4.30
N THR A 73 11.12 12.44 -5.35
CA THR A 73 10.98 11.75 -6.63
C THR A 73 11.27 10.25 -6.49
N GLY A 74 12.36 9.89 -5.80
CA GLY A 74 12.69 8.50 -5.50
C GLY A 74 11.59 7.78 -4.70
N LEU A 75 10.99 8.46 -3.71
CA LEU A 75 9.89 7.92 -2.93
C LEU A 75 8.64 7.67 -3.80
N VAL A 76 8.27 8.59 -4.68
CA VAL A 76 7.14 8.38 -5.61
C VAL A 76 7.40 7.21 -6.55
N THR A 77 8.64 7.05 -7.05
CA THR A 77 9.01 5.87 -7.85
C THR A 77 8.87 4.57 -7.07
N ALA A 78 9.30 4.56 -5.80
CA ALA A 78 9.10 3.40 -4.91
C ALA A 78 7.59 3.12 -4.67
N MET A 79 6.78 4.17 -4.53
CA MET A 79 5.32 4.04 -4.40
C MET A 79 4.69 3.45 -5.67
N VAL A 80 5.17 3.78 -6.88
CA VAL A 80 4.71 3.12 -8.12
C VAL A 80 4.97 1.61 -8.05
N LEU A 81 6.21 1.22 -7.72
CA LEU A 81 6.58 -0.19 -7.60
C LEU A 81 5.70 -0.92 -6.58
N TYR A 82 5.52 -0.33 -5.40
CA TYR A 82 4.69 -0.88 -4.35
C TYR A 82 3.23 -1.07 -4.81
N ASN A 83 2.60 -0.04 -5.40
CA ASN A 83 1.22 -0.14 -5.84
C ASN A 83 1.03 -1.16 -6.97
N VAL A 84 1.94 -1.20 -7.95
CA VAL A 84 1.89 -2.20 -9.02
C VAL A 84 2.08 -3.62 -8.47
N GLY A 85 3.03 -3.80 -7.55
CA GLY A 85 3.23 -5.08 -6.87
C GLY A 85 1.99 -5.52 -6.09
N ALA A 86 1.37 -4.61 -5.33
CA ALA A 86 0.14 -4.86 -4.60
C ALA A 86 -1.01 -5.29 -5.54
N VAL A 87 -1.22 -4.56 -6.65
CA VAL A 87 -2.20 -4.95 -7.68
C VAL A 87 -1.92 -6.34 -8.22
N GLY A 88 -0.66 -6.67 -8.55
CA GLY A 88 -0.28 -8.01 -9.00
C GLY A 88 -0.62 -9.10 -7.98
N VAL A 89 -0.35 -8.86 -6.70
CA VAL A 89 -0.72 -9.78 -5.60
C VAL A 89 -2.23 -9.93 -5.48
N PHE A 90 -3.01 -8.85 -5.54
CA PHE A 90 -4.47 -8.93 -5.46
C PHE A 90 -5.09 -9.63 -6.67
N LEU A 91 -4.58 -9.39 -7.88
CA LEU A 91 -5.03 -10.09 -9.08
C LEU A 91 -4.73 -11.59 -8.98
N TYR A 92 -3.53 -11.96 -8.53
CA TYR A 92 -3.19 -13.36 -8.31
C TYR A 92 -4.07 -14.00 -7.22
N ALA A 93 -4.34 -13.28 -6.13
CA ALA A 93 -5.23 -13.77 -5.08
C ALA A 93 -6.66 -14.01 -5.58
N GLY A 94 -7.24 -13.06 -6.32
CA GLY A 94 -8.62 -13.17 -6.82
C GLY A 94 -8.78 -14.13 -7.99
N MET A 95 -7.91 -14.02 -9.00
CA MET A 95 -8.03 -14.79 -10.24
C MET A 95 -7.28 -16.13 -10.20
N GLY A 96 -6.11 -16.17 -9.54
CA GLY A 96 -5.26 -17.35 -9.47
C GLY A 96 -5.62 -18.30 -8.33
N LEU A 97 -5.92 -17.74 -7.14
CA LEU A 97 -6.26 -18.53 -5.95
C LEU A 97 -7.77 -18.59 -5.66
N GLY A 98 -8.59 -17.81 -6.39
CA GLY A 98 -10.05 -17.80 -6.20
C GLY A 98 -10.51 -17.20 -4.87
N LEU A 99 -9.70 -16.34 -4.24
CA LEU A 99 -10.06 -15.69 -2.98
C LEU A 99 -11.11 -14.61 -3.23
N THR A 100 -12.13 -14.54 -2.36
CA THR A 100 -13.32 -13.70 -2.58
C THR A 100 -13.58 -12.72 -1.43
N GLY A 101 -12.52 -12.26 -0.76
CA GLY A 101 -12.62 -11.24 0.28
C GLY A 101 -13.31 -9.97 -0.22
N VAL A 102 -14.21 -9.41 0.58
CA VAL A 102 -14.97 -8.20 0.23
C VAL A 102 -14.06 -7.00 -0.06
N GLY A 103 -12.89 -6.94 0.57
CA GLY A 103 -11.88 -5.91 0.38
C GLY A 103 -10.92 -6.12 -0.79
N LEU A 104 -10.93 -7.30 -1.44
CA LEU A 104 -9.95 -7.66 -2.48
C LEU A 104 -9.96 -6.67 -3.65
N TRP A 105 -11.12 -6.55 -4.31
CA TRP A 105 -11.28 -5.69 -5.47
C TRP A 105 -11.21 -4.20 -5.13
N PRO A 106 -11.82 -3.73 -4.02
CA PRO A 106 -11.59 -2.36 -3.55
C PRO A 106 -10.12 -2.01 -3.36
N ALA A 107 -9.33 -2.91 -2.76
CA ALA A 107 -7.89 -2.71 -2.59
C ALA A 107 -7.16 -2.67 -3.94
N ALA A 108 -7.43 -3.61 -4.84
CA ALA A 108 -6.83 -3.62 -6.17
C ALA A 108 -7.12 -2.31 -6.94
N LEU A 109 -8.36 -1.81 -6.89
CA LEU A 109 -8.76 -0.55 -7.52
C LEU A 109 -8.07 0.65 -6.87
N LEU A 110 -8.00 0.69 -5.54
CA LEU A 110 -7.31 1.74 -4.79
C LEU A 110 -5.83 1.83 -5.19
N HIS A 111 -5.10 0.72 -5.18
CA HIS A 111 -3.68 0.69 -5.57
C HIS A 111 -3.48 1.03 -7.05
N THR A 112 -4.41 0.62 -7.93
CA THR A 112 -4.38 1.04 -9.34
C THR A 112 -4.51 2.56 -9.47
N GLY A 113 -5.47 3.16 -8.77
CA GLY A 113 -5.65 4.62 -8.75
C GLY A 113 -4.44 5.36 -8.18
N LEU A 114 -3.86 4.86 -7.09
CA LEU A 114 -2.63 5.43 -6.50
C LEU A 114 -1.43 5.31 -7.44
N ALA A 115 -1.26 4.18 -8.15
CA ALA A 115 -0.20 4.02 -9.15
C ALA A 115 -0.33 5.04 -10.28
N ILE A 116 -1.55 5.21 -10.82
CA ILE A 116 -1.82 6.21 -11.87
C ILE A 116 -1.52 7.62 -11.36
N TRP A 117 -1.91 7.95 -10.12
CA TRP A 117 -1.62 9.25 -9.54
C TRP A 117 -0.12 9.49 -9.33
N CYS A 118 0.63 8.46 -8.90
CA CYS A 118 2.09 8.53 -8.78
C CYS A 118 2.75 8.81 -10.15
N LEU A 119 2.32 8.09 -11.20
CA LEU A 119 2.83 8.30 -12.57
C LEU A 119 2.50 9.70 -13.10
N GLY A 120 1.29 10.20 -12.82
CA GLY A 120 0.90 11.58 -13.14
C GLY A 120 1.79 12.61 -12.45
N CYS A 121 2.10 12.41 -11.18
CA CYS A 121 3.03 13.26 -10.45
C CYS A 121 4.45 13.23 -11.06
N LEU A 122 4.99 12.04 -11.36
CA LEU A 122 6.32 11.92 -11.99
C LEU A 122 6.40 12.64 -13.33
N ARG A 123 5.39 12.50 -14.19
CA ARG A 123 5.32 13.18 -15.50
C ARG A 123 5.23 14.69 -15.39
N SER A 124 4.65 15.21 -14.30
CA SER A 124 4.54 16.66 -14.07
C SER A 124 5.80 17.31 -13.48
N HIS A 125 6.76 16.50 -13.03
CA HIS A 125 7.98 16.93 -12.33
C HIS A 125 9.27 16.65 -13.13
N MET A 126 9.17 15.96 -14.27
CA MET A 126 10.21 15.85 -15.30
C MET A 126 10.02 16.95 -16.33
#